data_AF-A0A3C1VCH0-F1
#
_entry.id   AF-A0A3C1VCH0-F1
#
_cell.length_a   1.000
_cell.length_b   1.000
_cell.length_c   1.000
_cell.angle_alpha   90.00
_cell.angle_beta   90.00
_cell.angle_gamma   90.00
#
_symmetry.space_group_name_H-M   'P 1'
#
loop_
_entity.id
_entity.type
_entity.pdbx_description
1 polymer ?
#
loop_
_entity_poly.entity_id
_entity_poly.type
_entity_poly.pdbx_seq_one_letter_code
_entity_poly.pdbx_strand_id
1 'polypeptide(L)'
;MVIGGFAIIQSGFARATSDIDLLVDSSPENFQKIKTAMLKLPDGAIREVAPDDLEQFIVVRVGDEYVVDLMKRSCGIEYAEASKQIEFATIKGVTIPFANPQLLWRTKQTHREKDALDRTFLAELLKKKGIKL
;
A
#
# COMPACT_ATOMS: atom_id res chain seq x y z
N MET A 1 -1.91 -5.26 1.91
CA MET A 1 -1.66 -5.26 0.45
C MET A 1 -0.72 -4.11 0.12
N VAL A 2 0.08 -4.25 -0.92
CA VAL A 2 0.95 -3.17 -1.40
C VAL A 2 0.12 -2.13 -2.14
N ILE A 3 0.22 -0.88 -1.70
CA ILE A 3 -0.39 0.28 -2.36
C ILE A 3 0.68 1.27 -2.79
N GLY A 4 0.30 2.52 -3.05
CA GLY A 4 1.25 3.63 -3.16
C GLY A 4 2.27 3.46 -4.29
N GLY A 5 3.52 3.83 -4.03
CA GLY A 5 4.56 3.94 -5.07
C GLY A 5 4.86 2.63 -5.78
N PHE A 6 5.06 1.54 -5.03
CA PHE A 6 5.37 0.23 -5.61
C PHE A 6 4.21 -0.35 -6.41
N ALA A 7 2.95 -0.10 -6.02
CA ALA A 7 1.80 -0.53 -6.79
C ALA A 7 1.64 0.24 -8.12
N ILE A 8 2.04 1.51 -8.17
CA ILE A 8 2.12 2.29 -9.41
C ILE A 8 3.19 1.72 -10.35
N ILE A 9 4.38 1.39 -9.81
CA ILE A 9 5.46 0.75 -10.57
C ILE A 9 4.99 -0.59 -11.13
N GLN A 10 4.36 -1.42 -10.30
CA GLN A 10 3.80 -2.71 -10.71
C GLN A 10 2.71 -2.56 -11.79
N SER A 11 1.96 -1.47 -11.77
CA SER A 11 0.94 -1.16 -12.80
C SER A 11 1.55 -0.72 -14.14
N GLY A 12 2.88 -0.48 -14.19
CA GLY A 12 3.61 -0.15 -15.41
C GLY A 12 4.12 1.29 -15.50
N PHE A 13 4.09 2.08 -14.42
CA PHE A 13 4.61 3.46 -14.41
C PHE A 13 5.84 3.60 -13.53
N ALA A 14 7.00 3.72 -14.18
CA ALA A 14 8.26 3.89 -13.50
C ALA A 14 8.32 5.24 -12.78
N ARG A 15 8.57 5.21 -11.47
CA ARG A 15 8.78 6.39 -10.64
C ARG A 15 9.72 6.07 -9.48
N ALA A 16 10.34 7.10 -8.91
CA ALA A 16 11.10 6.95 -7.68
C ALA A 16 10.15 6.81 -6.46
N THR A 17 10.44 5.82 -5.62
CA THR A 17 9.82 5.60 -4.31
C THR A 17 10.85 4.90 -3.42
N SER A 18 10.84 5.19 -2.13
CA SER A 18 11.83 4.65 -1.16
C SER A 18 11.17 3.77 -0.11
N ASP A 19 9.91 4.04 0.19
CA ASP A 19 9.07 3.40 1.18
C ASP A 19 8.11 2.39 0.55
N ILE A 20 7.78 1.35 1.32
CA ILE A 20 6.78 0.34 0.99
C ILE A 20 5.48 0.68 1.71
N ASP A 21 4.45 1.03 0.96
CA ASP A 21 3.13 1.33 1.51
C ASP A 21 2.27 0.06 1.63
N LEU A 22 1.83 -0.28 2.85
CA LEU A 22 0.93 -1.40 3.13
C LEU A 22 -0.40 -0.91 3.72
N LEU A 23 -1.48 -1.15 2.98
CA LEU A 23 -2.84 -1.08 3.54
C LEU A 23 -3.17 -2.42 4.21
N VAL A 24 -3.51 -2.41 5.49
CA VAL A 24 -3.69 -3.60 6.32
C VAL A 24 -5.01 -3.59 7.07
N ASP A 25 -5.52 -4.78 7.38
CA ASP A 25 -6.56 -4.95 8.40
C ASP A 25 -5.94 -4.69 9.78
N SER A 26 -6.54 -3.79 10.56
CA SER A 26 -6.06 -3.41 11.90
C SER A 26 -6.58 -4.31 13.02
N SER A 27 -7.28 -5.41 12.69
CA SER A 27 -7.66 -6.41 13.70
C SER A 27 -6.45 -6.84 14.53
N PRO A 28 -6.59 -7.01 15.86
CA PRO A 28 -5.48 -7.42 16.73
C PRO A 28 -4.79 -8.70 16.24
N GLU A 29 -5.55 -9.65 15.72
CA GLU A 29 -5.05 -10.91 15.18
C GLU A 29 -4.17 -10.69 13.96
N ASN A 30 -4.56 -9.78 13.05
CA ASN A 30 -3.76 -9.47 11.87
C ASN A 30 -2.53 -8.63 12.22
N PHE A 31 -2.63 -7.72 13.19
CA PHE A 31 -1.49 -6.97 13.70
C PHE A 31 -0.39 -7.91 14.24
N GLN A 32 -0.74 -8.96 15.00
CA GLN A 32 0.24 -9.93 15.47
C GLN A 32 0.94 -10.69 14.34
N LYS A 33 0.22 -11.00 13.25
CA LYS A 33 0.82 -11.61 12.05
C LYS A 33 1.81 -10.67 11.36
N ILE A 34 1.44 -9.40 11.22
CA ILE A 34 2.32 -8.36 10.67
C ILE A 34 3.57 -8.22 11.54
N LYS A 35 3.41 -8.09 12.85
CA LYS A 35 4.51 -7.99 13.81
C LYS A 35 5.47 -9.17 13.67
N THR A 36 4.93 -10.39 13.64
CA THR A 36 5.74 -11.62 13.46
C THR A 36 6.47 -11.64 12.12
N ALA A 37 5.84 -11.21 11.04
CA ALA A 37 6.46 -11.16 9.72
C ALA A 37 7.60 -10.12 9.65
N MET A 38 7.39 -8.94 10.23
CA MET A 38 8.37 -7.85 10.22
C MET A 38 9.54 -8.07 11.16
N LEU A 39 9.41 -8.91 12.20
CA LEU A 39 10.54 -9.34 13.04
C LEU A 39 11.61 -10.14 12.29
N LYS A 40 11.37 -10.51 11.02
CA LYS A 40 12.38 -11.11 10.14
C LYS A 40 13.35 -10.09 9.53
N LEU A 41 13.02 -8.79 9.63
CA LEU A 41 13.94 -7.72 9.24
C LEU A 41 15.05 -7.58 10.28
N PRO A 42 16.26 -7.13 9.88
CA PRO A 42 17.45 -7.20 10.73
C PRO A 42 17.33 -6.46 12.07
N ASP A 43 16.75 -5.26 12.09
CA ASP A 43 16.70 -4.43 13.29
C ASP A 43 15.48 -4.82 14.15
N GLY A 44 14.42 -5.30 13.52
CA GLY A 44 13.14 -5.61 14.12
C GLY A 44 12.50 -4.38 14.78
N ALA A 45 12.54 -3.25 14.09
CA ALA A 45 11.99 -1.96 14.52
C ALA A 45 10.49 -2.02 14.86
N ILE A 46 9.77 -3.00 14.30
CA ILE A 46 8.35 -3.28 14.61
C ILE A 46 8.07 -3.56 16.10
N ARG A 47 9.10 -3.82 16.91
CA ARG A 47 8.95 -3.97 18.38
C ARG A 47 8.44 -2.70 19.05
N GLU A 48 8.80 -1.54 18.50
CA GLU A 48 8.43 -0.22 19.01
C GLU A 48 6.98 0.16 18.67
N VAL A 49 6.37 -0.52 17.70
CA VAL A 49 4.97 -0.29 17.34
C VAL A 49 4.04 -0.92 18.37
N ALA A 50 3.19 -0.08 18.97
CA ALA A 50 2.16 -0.48 19.90
C ALA A 50 0.94 -1.06 19.15
N PRO A 51 0.17 -1.98 19.77
CA PRO A 51 -0.98 -2.61 19.11
C PRO A 51 -2.06 -1.63 18.64
N ASP A 52 -2.19 -0.49 19.31
CA ASP A 52 -3.19 0.55 19.04
C ASP A 52 -2.67 1.69 18.15
N ASP A 53 -1.39 1.69 17.76
CA ASP A 53 -0.84 2.73 16.88
C ASP A 53 -1.59 2.83 15.54
N LEU A 54 -2.06 1.70 14.99
CA LEU A 54 -2.86 1.68 13.75
C LEU A 54 -4.26 2.29 13.90
N GLU A 55 -4.74 2.44 15.15
CA GLU A 55 -5.99 3.12 15.47
C GLU A 55 -5.76 4.60 15.79
N GLN A 56 -4.62 4.93 16.40
CA GLN A 56 -4.27 6.30 16.80
C GLN A 56 -3.70 7.14 15.64
N PHE A 57 -2.95 6.52 14.73
CA PHE A 57 -2.23 7.21 13.67
C PHE A 57 -2.76 6.83 12.29
N ILE A 58 -2.74 7.79 11.37
CA ILE A 58 -3.14 7.57 9.97
C ILE A 58 -2.11 6.66 9.27
N VAL A 59 -0.83 6.87 9.57
CA VAL A 59 0.30 6.11 9.04
C VAL A 59 1.22 5.76 10.21
N VAL A 60 1.56 4.49 10.33
CA VAL A 60 2.59 3.99 11.26
C VAL A 60 3.80 3.59 10.43
N ARG A 61 4.88 4.37 10.54
CA ARG A 61 6.12 4.14 9.79
C ARG A 61 7.09 3.28 10.60
N VAL A 62 7.53 2.20 10.00
CA VAL A 62 8.53 1.29 10.57
C VAL A 62 9.81 1.41 9.74
N GLY A 63 10.83 2.06 10.31
CA GLY A 63 12.13 2.26 9.68
C GLY A 63 13.13 1.21 10.13
N ASP A 64 13.12 0.05 9.48
CA ASP A 64 14.14 -1.01 9.65
C ASP A 64 15.18 -0.89 8.51
N GLU A 65 15.80 -1.99 8.09
CA GLU A 65 16.58 -2.04 6.83
C GLU A 65 15.76 -1.51 5.62
N TYR A 66 14.43 -1.67 5.68
CA TYR A 66 13.48 -1.06 4.74
C TYR A 66 12.45 -0.21 5.50
N VAL A 67 12.04 0.90 4.89
CA VAL A 67 10.96 1.75 5.40
C VAL A 67 9.62 1.19 4.93
N VAL A 68 8.78 0.80 5.88
CA VAL A 68 7.43 0.28 5.63
C VAL A 68 6.40 1.15 6.32
N ASP A 69 5.45 1.67 5.55
CA ASP A 69 4.32 2.44 6.05
C ASP A 69 3.10 1.52 6.19
N LEU A 70 2.62 1.35 7.42
CA LEU A 70 1.42 0.59 7.74
C LEU A 70 0.23 1.54 7.88
N MET A 71 -0.87 1.23 7.21
CA MET A 71 -2.07 2.04 7.21
C MET A 71 -3.31 1.17 7.38
N LYS A 72 -4.21 1.55 8.30
CA LYS A 72 -5.57 0.98 8.39
C LYS A 72 -6.47 1.44 7.25
N ARG A 73 -6.29 2.70 6.83
CA ARG A 73 -7.09 3.37 5.78
C ARG A 73 -6.20 4.23 4.90
N SER A 74 -6.53 4.32 3.61
CA SER A 74 -5.89 5.23 2.67
C SER A 74 -6.96 6.05 1.94
N CYS A 75 -6.91 7.37 2.06
CA CYS A 75 -7.88 8.29 1.46
C CYS A 75 -9.36 7.91 1.75
N GLY A 76 -9.65 7.51 2.98
CA GLY A 76 -10.98 7.07 3.42
C GLY A 76 -11.36 5.63 3.07
N ILE A 77 -10.49 4.89 2.38
CA ILE A 77 -10.73 3.50 1.98
C ILE A 77 -10.04 2.56 2.97
N GLU A 78 -10.81 1.73 3.66
CA GLU A 78 -10.32 0.71 4.58
C GLU A 78 -9.99 -0.61 3.86
N TYR A 79 -9.22 -1.48 4.51
CA TYR A 79 -8.78 -2.76 3.94
C TYR A 79 -9.94 -3.65 3.45
N ALA A 80 -11.06 -3.71 4.18
CA ALA A 80 -12.21 -4.53 3.81
C ALA A 80 -12.83 -4.13 2.46
N GLU A 81 -12.76 -2.85 2.11
CA GLU A 81 -13.21 -2.36 0.82
C GLU A 81 -12.12 -2.55 -0.25
N ALA A 82 -10.91 -2.10 0.07
CA ALA A 82 -9.77 -2.16 -0.83
C ALA A 82 -9.45 -3.59 -1.28
N SER A 83 -9.62 -4.58 -0.41
CA SER A 83 -9.31 -5.99 -0.69
C SER A 83 -10.14 -6.59 -1.85
N LYS A 84 -11.24 -5.94 -2.23
CA LYS A 84 -12.05 -6.30 -3.42
C LYS A 84 -11.38 -5.89 -4.74
N GLN A 85 -10.34 -5.06 -4.69
CA GLN A 85 -9.65 -4.47 -5.84
C GLN A 85 -8.16 -4.84 -5.82
N ILE A 86 -7.86 -6.11 -5.54
CA ILE A 86 -6.50 -6.66 -5.56
C ILE A 86 -6.15 -7.20 -6.95
N GLU A 87 -4.94 -6.89 -7.40
CA GLU A 87 -4.26 -7.56 -8.51
C GLU A 87 -3.03 -8.30 -7.94
N PHE A 88 -2.95 -9.60 -8.14
CA PHE A 88 -1.84 -10.41 -7.63
C PHE A 88 -0.69 -10.45 -8.65
N ALA A 89 0.53 -10.28 -8.16
CA ALA A 89 1.74 -10.47 -8.97
C ALA A 89 2.70 -11.42 -8.26
N THR A 90 3.30 -12.34 -9.03
CA THR A 90 4.31 -13.28 -8.51
C THR A 90 5.70 -12.73 -8.78
N ILE A 91 6.43 -12.36 -7.73
CA ILE A 91 7.79 -11.82 -7.83
C ILE A 91 8.73 -12.76 -7.09
N LYS A 92 9.70 -13.34 -7.82
CA LYS A 92 10.67 -14.31 -7.27
C LYS A 92 9.99 -15.46 -6.49
N GLY A 93 8.86 -15.95 -7.00
CA GLY A 93 8.07 -17.02 -6.37
C GLY A 93 7.16 -16.61 -5.22
N VAL A 94 7.12 -15.31 -4.85
CA VAL A 94 6.22 -14.77 -3.83
C VAL A 94 5.01 -14.12 -4.49
N THR A 95 3.80 -14.58 -4.14
CA THR A 95 2.54 -13.96 -4.59
C THR A 95 2.24 -12.74 -3.72
N ILE A 96 2.29 -11.56 -4.33
CA ILE A 96 2.13 -10.29 -3.64
C ILE A 96 0.79 -9.64 -4.07
N PRO A 97 -0.08 -9.26 -3.11
CA PRO A 97 -1.30 -8.54 -3.41
C PRO A 97 -1.02 -7.05 -3.59
N PHE A 98 -1.26 -6.51 -4.79
CA PHE A 98 -1.18 -5.10 -5.10
C PHE A 98 -2.57 -4.48 -5.24
N ALA A 99 -2.71 -3.19 -4.91
CA ALA A 99 -3.88 -2.42 -5.32
C ALA A 99 -3.94 -2.32 -6.84
N ASN A 100 -5.10 -2.63 -7.42
CA ASN A 100 -5.30 -2.50 -8.85
C ASN A 100 -5.38 -1.01 -9.28
N PRO A 101 -5.32 -0.71 -10.60
CA PRO A 101 -5.36 0.66 -11.08
C PRO A 101 -6.60 1.48 -10.67
N GLN A 102 -7.77 0.85 -10.47
CA GLN A 102 -8.98 1.55 -10.02
C GLN A 102 -8.84 2.03 -8.58
N LEU A 103 -8.36 1.16 -7.69
CA LEU A 103 -8.11 1.51 -6.29
C LEU A 103 -7.00 2.57 -6.19
N LEU A 104 -5.92 2.42 -6.97
CA LEU A 104 -4.87 3.42 -7.04
C LEU A 104 -5.41 4.78 -7.48
N TRP A 105 -6.25 4.82 -8.52
CA TRP A 105 -6.87 6.07 -8.96
C TRP A 105 -7.64 6.78 -7.84
N ARG A 106 -8.44 6.02 -7.08
CA ARG A 106 -9.23 6.56 -5.96
C ARG A 106 -8.35 7.10 -4.82
N THR A 107 -7.25 6.41 -4.51
CA THR A 107 -6.31 6.82 -3.44
C THR A 107 -5.37 7.96 -3.85
N LYS A 108 -5.34 8.32 -5.13
CA LYS A 108 -4.45 9.37 -5.67
C LYS A 108 -5.15 10.70 -5.89
N GLN A 109 -6.36 10.89 -5.36
CA GLN A 109 -7.09 12.16 -5.41
C GLN A 109 -6.60 13.16 -4.35
N THR A 110 -5.27 13.34 -4.27
CA THR A 110 -4.59 14.22 -3.30
C THR A 110 -3.96 15.43 -3.99
N HIS A 111 -3.51 16.40 -3.20
CA HIS A 111 -2.79 17.59 -3.69
C HIS A 111 -1.28 17.37 -3.90
N ARG A 112 -0.77 16.15 -3.71
CA ARG A 112 0.67 15.87 -3.89
C ARG A 112 1.04 15.92 -5.37
N GLU A 113 2.10 16.64 -5.71
CA GLU A 113 2.60 16.75 -7.10
C GLU A 113 2.94 15.39 -7.71
N LYS A 114 3.57 14.49 -6.93
CA LYS A 114 3.86 13.12 -7.38
C LYS A 114 2.60 12.35 -7.75
N ASP A 115 1.47 12.62 -7.11
CA ASP A 115 0.20 11.96 -7.41
C ASP A 115 -0.45 12.54 -8.68
N ALA A 116 -0.06 13.74 -9.14
CA ALA A 116 -0.56 14.30 -10.40
C ALA A 116 -0.11 13.46 -11.60
N LEU A 117 1.16 13.04 -11.62
CA LEU A 117 1.68 12.15 -12.66
C LEU A 117 1.04 10.77 -12.60
N ASP A 118 0.89 10.22 -11.39
CA ASP A 118 0.21 8.93 -11.17
C ASP A 118 -1.24 8.99 -11.71
N ARG A 119 -1.98 10.07 -11.45
CA ARG A 119 -3.34 10.26 -11.98
C ARG A 119 -3.34 10.27 -13.50
N THR A 120 -2.50 11.06 -14.16
CA THR A 120 -2.45 11.10 -15.63
C THR A 120 -2.24 9.70 -16.22
N PHE A 121 -1.28 8.95 -15.69
CA PHE A 121 -1.01 7.57 -16.09
C PHE A 121 -2.22 6.65 -15.85
N LEU A 122 -2.80 6.68 -14.65
CA LEU A 122 -3.92 5.81 -14.27
C LEU A 122 -5.18 6.11 -15.09
N ALA A 123 -5.46 7.38 -15.38
CA ALA A 123 -6.57 7.78 -16.23
C ALA A 123 -6.45 7.16 -17.64
N GLU A 124 -5.27 7.24 -18.24
CA GLU A 124 -5.01 6.62 -19.55
C GLU A 124 -5.11 5.10 -19.50
N LEU A 125 -4.55 4.47 -18.45
CA LEU A 125 -4.58 3.02 -18.27
C LEU A 125 -6.01 2.51 -18.12
N LEU A 126 -6.82 3.17 -17.31
CA LEU A 126 -8.22 2.81 -17.08
C LEU A 126 -9.07 3.01 -18.34
N LYS A 127 -8.84 4.11 -19.07
CA LYS A 127 -9.47 4.36 -20.37
C LYS A 127 -9.14 3.26 -21.39
N LYS A 128 -7.86 2.84 -21.48
CA LYS A 128 -7.42 1.74 -22.35
C LYS A 128 -8.06 0.40 -21.96
N LYS A 129 -8.32 0.18 -20.67
CA LYS A 129 -9.03 -0.98 -20.14
C LYS A 129 -10.57 -0.88 -20.28
N GLY A 130 -11.11 0.19 -20.86
CA GLY A 130 -12.55 0.39 -21.03
C GLY A 130 -13.30 0.72 -19.73
N ILE A 131 -12.59 1.11 -18.68
CA ILE A 131 -13.16 1.46 -17.38
C ILE A 131 -13.46 2.95 -17.36
N LYS A 132 -14.69 3.33 -16.99
CA LYS A 132 -15.05 4.74 -16.77
C LYS A 132 -14.50 5.21 -15.42
N LEU A 133 -13.91 6.41 -15.42
CA LEU A 133 -13.38 7.09 -14.24
C LEU A 133 -14.49 7.70 -13.40
#